data_AF-A0A933P871-F1
#
_entry.id   AF-A0A933P871-F1
#
_cell.length_a   1.000
_cell.length_b   1.000
_cell.length_c   1.000
_cell.angle_alpha   90.00
_cell.angle_beta   90.00
_cell.angle_gamma   90.00
#
_symmetry.space_group_name_H-M   'P 1'
#
loop_
_entity.id
_entity.type
_entity.pdbx_description
1 polymer ?
#
loop_
_entity_poly.entity_id
_entity_poly.type
_entity_poly.pdbx_seq_one_letter_code
_entity_poly.pdbx_strand_id
1 'polypeptide(L)'
;MHDYLFSSEIVRFAFLFGIVTSMLLYERLHLTTGSIVVPGYIAIFLVYPLVIAATFLNAIISYLLVNKVIRRKFMLFGRTKFTVMAMISISIQATMLKLSPQGQWLWEEQIPLFVGAGYVVPALIAHDMGRQGIKRTTKAVLFAGGIVATPIAVALLLNLPGVNDLAPLSGFGSMSIVSRWVPVAVLLSAAASWAVTTNYGLKSGGFVGAAYIGMFMGDPYQVAVAFSVALVSFVFVRTVLMRWLILFGRRKFSAMLLTSSLISWTLLWTGSQFFSGRVTSHLDLASLALTPLFVPGLLANDMDRTSPQKVVLGVSLAAGLVVPTTWWIQALVEGRRLHLGWRITAAVLFVVVFGKQLRQLGNYLLSRVRTPAEKVPDHPTIPEPVVDETAIAAADAREQAARDALNLHAWSTKGLDGWRSAYPALVDDAERWLEEQLAVPVRAEHANEPGAHAPGSSVHSPVAGH
;
A
#
# COMPACT_ATOMS: atom_id res chain seq x y z
N MET A 1 35.45 -0.99 -5.51
CA MET A 1 34.44 -1.84 -6.14
C MET A 1 34.06 -2.90 -5.13
N HIS A 2 32.78 -3.04 -4.79
CA HIS A 2 32.32 -4.15 -3.97
C HIS A 2 31.84 -5.23 -4.92
N ASP A 3 32.40 -6.43 -4.79
CA ASP A 3 32.00 -7.58 -5.59
C ASP A 3 30.67 -8.10 -5.02
N TYR A 4 29.58 -7.88 -5.76
CA TYR A 4 28.28 -8.42 -5.40
C TYR A 4 28.24 -9.89 -5.77
N LEU A 5 27.65 -10.72 -4.91
CA LEU A 5 27.42 -12.13 -5.24
C LEU A 5 26.50 -12.33 -6.47
N PHE A 6 25.70 -11.32 -6.82
CA PHE A 6 24.75 -11.40 -7.92
C PHE A 6 24.92 -10.23 -8.88
N SER A 7 24.89 -10.52 -10.17
CA SER A 7 24.81 -9.49 -11.23
C SER A 7 23.48 -8.74 -11.15
N SER A 8 23.45 -7.53 -11.71
CA SER A 8 22.22 -6.71 -11.79
C SER A 8 21.07 -7.42 -12.51
N GLU A 9 21.38 -8.24 -13.52
CA GLU A 9 20.41 -9.06 -14.25
C GLU A 9 19.74 -10.10 -13.37
N ILE A 10 20.48 -10.78 -12.48
CA ILE A 10 19.90 -11.75 -11.53
C ILE A 10 18.96 -11.05 -10.55
N VAL A 11 19.33 -9.86 -10.08
CA VAL A 11 18.48 -9.11 -9.15
C VAL A 11 17.20 -8.61 -9.84
N ARG A 12 17.31 -8.15 -11.09
CA ARG A 12 16.15 -7.81 -11.93
C ARG A 12 15.24 -9.03 -12.13
N PHE A 13 15.82 -10.18 -12.49
CA PHE A 13 15.08 -11.44 -12.63
C PHE A 13 14.38 -11.84 -11.33
N ALA A 14 15.08 -11.83 -10.19
CA ALA A 14 14.53 -12.17 -8.88
C ALA A 14 13.34 -11.26 -8.52
N PHE A 15 13.41 -9.98 -8.86
CA PHE A 15 12.32 -9.05 -8.67
C PHE A 15 11.11 -9.39 -9.55
N LEU A 16 11.27 -9.54 -10.87
CA LEU A 16 10.16 -9.89 -11.77
C LEU A 16 9.53 -11.23 -11.37
N PHE A 17 10.35 -12.26 -11.19
CA PHE A 17 9.87 -13.60 -10.82
C PHE A 17 9.25 -13.61 -9.42
N GLY A 18 9.72 -12.75 -8.52
CA GLY A 18 9.11 -12.50 -7.22
C GLY A 18 7.69 -11.93 -7.32
N ILE A 19 7.46 -10.99 -8.24
CA ILE A 19 6.11 -10.44 -8.51
C ILE A 19 5.18 -11.53 -9.02
N VAL A 20 5.64 -12.32 -10.00
CA VAL A 20 4.88 -13.44 -10.57
C VAL A 20 4.55 -14.47 -9.48
N THR A 21 5.54 -14.88 -8.69
CA THR A 21 5.39 -15.84 -7.60
C THR A 21 4.41 -15.33 -6.53
N SER A 22 4.52 -14.06 -6.13
CA SER A 22 3.61 -13.44 -5.16
C SER A 22 2.16 -13.45 -5.67
N MET A 23 1.94 -13.14 -6.94
CA MET A 23 0.61 -13.20 -7.55
C MET A 23 0.07 -14.62 -7.64
N LEU A 24 0.89 -15.58 -8.09
CA LEU A 24 0.49 -16.98 -8.19
C LEU A 24 0.04 -17.54 -6.84
N LEU A 25 0.82 -17.28 -5.77
CA LEU A 25 0.49 -17.74 -4.42
C LEU A 25 -0.76 -17.03 -3.86
N TYR A 26 -0.95 -15.75 -4.19
CA TYR A 26 -2.16 -15.02 -3.82
C TYR A 26 -3.40 -15.58 -4.52
N GLU A 27 -3.30 -15.96 -5.80
CA GLU A 27 -4.42 -16.49 -6.57
C GLU A 27 -4.74 -17.93 -6.25
N ARG A 28 -3.73 -18.79 -6.09
CA ARG A 28 -3.92 -20.23 -5.88
C ARG A 28 -4.13 -20.60 -4.42
N LEU A 29 -3.44 -19.93 -3.50
CA LEU A 29 -3.41 -20.30 -2.07
C LEU A 29 -3.99 -19.22 -1.15
N HIS A 30 -4.39 -18.06 -1.70
CA HIS A 30 -4.86 -16.90 -0.93
C HIS A 30 -3.87 -16.46 0.17
N LEU A 31 -2.58 -16.66 -0.08
CA LEU A 31 -1.50 -16.27 0.82
C LEU A 31 -0.91 -14.93 0.37
N THR A 32 -0.74 -14.00 1.32
CA THR A 32 0.00 -12.76 1.04
C THR A 32 1.46 -12.92 1.48
N THR A 33 2.39 -12.67 0.57
CA THR A 33 3.82 -12.95 0.79
C THR A 33 4.59 -11.74 1.32
N GLY A 34 3.98 -10.96 2.21
CA GLY A 34 4.59 -9.73 2.71
C GLY A 34 4.54 -8.55 1.72
N SER A 35 3.77 -8.67 0.63
CA SER A 35 3.68 -7.82 -0.58
C SER A 35 4.39 -8.40 -1.81
N ILE A 36 4.08 -7.77 -2.96
CA ILE A 36 4.41 -8.26 -4.30
C ILE A 36 5.92 -8.31 -4.58
N VAL A 37 6.69 -7.40 -4.00
CA VAL A 37 8.15 -7.28 -4.22
C VAL A 37 8.97 -8.16 -3.27
N VAL A 38 8.41 -8.55 -2.13
CA VAL A 38 9.16 -9.17 -1.02
C VAL A 38 9.78 -10.53 -1.37
N PRO A 39 9.13 -11.44 -2.12
CA PRO A 39 9.76 -12.72 -2.47
C PRO A 39 11.09 -12.58 -3.21
N GLY A 40 11.18 -11.63 -4.14
CA GLY A 40 12.43 -11.33 -4.86
C GLY A 40 13.53 -10.81 -3.96
N TYR A 41 13.19 -9.92 -3.03
CA TYR A 41 14.12 -9.46 -1.99
C TYR A 41 14.64 -10.62 -1.14
N ILE A 42 13.73 -11.45 -0.61
CA ILE A 42 14.12 -12.58 0.25
C ILE A 42 15.02 -13.55 -0.49
N ALA A 43 14.73 -13.85 -1.76
CA ALA A 43 15.52 -14.76 -2.57
C ALA A 43 16.99 -14.33 -2.70
N ILE A 44 17.24 -13.03 -2.95
CA ILE A 44 18.60 -12.50 -3.05
C ILE A 44 19.32 -12.56 -1.69
N PHE A 45 18.62 -12.31 -0.59
CA PHE A 45 19.20 -12.32 0.75
C PHE A 45 19.23 -13.71 1.43
N LEU A 46 18.84 -14.80 0.75
CA LEU A 46 18.89 -16.14 1.36
C LEU A 46 20.31 -16.56 1.75
N VAL A 47 21.32 -16.10 1.01
CA VAL A 47 22.74 -16.31 1.32
C VAL A 47 23.23 -15.44 2.49
N TYR A 48 22.43 -14.46 2.93
CA TYR A 48 22.70 -13.56 4.06
C TYR A 48 21.62 -13.72 5.16
N PRO A 49 21.64 -14.83 5.92
CA PRO A 49 20.57 -15.16 6.87
C PRO A 49 20.35 -14.10 7.96
N LEU A 50 21.40 -13.38 8.37
CA LEU A 50 21.27 -12.29 9.33
C LEU A 50 20.47 -11.10 8.80
N VAL A 51 20.60 -10.76 7.50
CA VAL A 51 19.81 -9.69 6.87
C VAL A 51 18.32 -10.07 6.87
N ILE A 52 18.01 -11.33 6.57
CA ILE A 52 16.63 -11.84 6.65
C ILE A 52 16.12 -11.78 8.10
N ALA A 53 16.91 -12.25 9.07
CA ALA A 53 16.54 -12.21 10.47
C ALA A 53 16.26 -10.78 10.95
N ALA A 54 17.12 -9.83 10.57
CA ALA A 54 16.99 -8.44 10.95
C ALA A 54 15.80 -7.75 10.25
N THR A 55 15.51 -8.12 8.99
CA THR A 55 14.29 -7.72 8.25
C THR A 55 13.03 -8.17 8.98
N PHE A 56 12.96 -9.43 9.41
CA PHE A 56 11.83 -9.95 10.18
C PHE A 56 11.73 -9.33 11.57
N LEU A 57 12.85 -9.09 12.24
CA LEU A 57 12.89 -8.41 13.53
C LEU A 57 12.28 -7.01 13.43
N ASN A 58 12.72 -6.21 12.43
CA ASN A 58 12.13 -4.91 12.15
C ASN A 58 10.63 -5.02 11.85
N ALA A 59 10.21 -5.96 11.01
CA ALA A 59 8.81 -6.17 10.69
C ALA A 59 7.95 -6.49 11.93
N ILE A 60 8.45 -7.36 12.82
CA ILE A 60 7.76 -7.74 14.06
C ILE A 60 7.66 -6.54 15.01
N ILE A 61 8.76 -5.82 15.24
CA ILE A 61 8.76 -4.63 16.11
C ILE A 61 7.78 -3.58 15.56
N SER A 62 7.83 -3.31 14.25
CA SER A 62 6.94 -2.37 13.58
C SER A 62 5.47 -2.78 13.70
N TYR A 63 5.17 -4.06 13.49
CA TYR A 63 3.84 -4.63 13.67
C TYR A 63 3.35 -4.46 15.11
N LEU A 64 4.16 -4.81 16.10
CA LEU A 64 3.80 -4.71 17.53
C LEU A 64 3.57 -3.26 17.92
N LEU A 65 4.47 -2.35 17.55
CA LEU A 65 4.34 -0.94 17.90
C LEU A 65 3.05 -0.32 17.33
N VAL A 66 2.77 -0.55 16.05
CA VAL A 66 1.56 0.00 15.42
C VAL A 66 0.29 -0.65 15.97
N ASN A 67 0.22 -1.98 15.98
CA ASN A 67 -1.03 -2.68 16.25
C ASN A 67 -1.33 -2.83 17.74
N LYS A 68 -0.32 -2.85 18.62
CA LYS A 68 -0.50 -3.02 20.07
C LYS A 68 -0.35 -1.73 20.86
N VAL A 69 0.48 -0.77 20.42
CA VAL A 69 0.72 0.47 21.17
C VAL A 69 -0.05 1.63 20.55
N ILE A 70 0.22 1.97 19.30
CA ILE A 70 -0.29 3.20 18.68
C ILE A 70 -1.80 3.11 18.43
N ARG A 71 -2.30 1.97 17.97
CA ARG A 71 -3.74 1.77 17.72
C ARG A 71 -4.61 1.95 18.97
N ARG A 72 -4.07 1.79 20.17
CA ARG A 72 -4.81 2.06 21.42
C ARG A 72 -5.08 3.54 21.65
N LYS A 73 -4.20 4.41 21.14
CA LYS A 73 -4.28 5.87 21.35
C LYS A 73 -4.83 6.61 20.12
N PHE A 74 -4.66 6.04 18.93
CA PHE A 74 -5.04 6.67 17.67
C PHE A 74 -5.88 5.74 16.80
N MET A 75 -6.93 6.30 16.23
CA MET A 75 -7.83 5.63 15.30
C MET A 75 -7.17 5.50 13.91
N LEU A 76 -6.29 4.49 13.77
CA LEU A 76 -5.55 4.21 12.54
C LEU A 76 -6.28 3.20 11.65
N PHE A 77 -6.74 3.65 10.48
CA PHE A 77 -7.35 2.77 9.47
C PHE A 77 -6.78 2.95 8.07
N GLY A 78 -7.06 1.96 7.22
CA GLY A 78 -6.77 1.98 5.79
C GLY A 78 -5.32 2.36 5.47
N ARG A 79 -5.15 3.34 4.58
CA ARG A 79 -3.86 3.81 4.09
C ARG A 79 -3.02 4.52 5.17
N THR A 80 -3.66 5.23 6.10
CA THR A 80 -2.95 5.94 7.18
C THR A 80 -2.23 4.96 8.09
N LYS A 81 -2.88 3.84 8.44
CA LYS A 81 -2.25 2.76 9.22
C LYS A 81 -0.99 2.23 8.52
N PHE A 82 -1.07 1.97 7.22
CA PHE A 82 0.09 1.51 6.45
C PHE A 82 1.21 2.56 6.41
N THR A 83 0.86 3.84 6.25
CA THR A 83 1.83 4.95 6.20
C THR A 83 2.62 5.03 7.51
N VAL A 84 1.92 5.02 8.64
CA VAL A 84 2.53 5.07 9.98
C VAL A 84 3.45 3.87 10.20
N MET A 85 3.00 2.68 9.76
CA MET A 85 3.82 1.47 9.82
C MET A 85 5.08 1.55 8.97
N ALA A 86 4.99 2.11 7.76
CA ALA A 86 6.15 2.37 6.93
C ALA A 86 7.12 3.35 7.59
N MET A 87 6.64 4.49 8.09
CA MET A 87 7.50 5.49 8.75
C MET A 87 8.22 4.91 9.97
N ILE A 88 7.53 4.11 10.78
CA ILE A 88 8.12 3.42 11.95
C ILE A 88 9.17 2.42 11.51
N SER A 89 8.85 1.59 10.52
CA SER A 89 9.78 0.56 10.04
C SER A 89 11.03 1.15 9.41
N ILE A 90 10.91 2.23 8.63
CA ILE A 90 12.06 2.96 8.06
C ILE A 90 12.88 3.60 9.19
N SER A 91 12.24 4.14 10.22
CA SER A 91 12.93 4.71 11.38
C SER A 91 13.72 3.65 12.16
N ILE A 92 13.09 2.49 12.40
CA ILE A 92 13.75 1.34 13.04
C ILE A 92 14.93 0.88 12.18
N GLN A 93 14.73 0.78 10.87
CA GLN A 93 15.78 0.39 9.94
C GLN A 93 16.98 1.34 10.00
N ALA A 94 16.74 2.65 9.98
CA ALA A 94 17.79 3.66 10.09
C ALA A 94 18.52 3.60 11.44
N THR A 95 17.81 3.29 12.53
CA THR A 95 18.41 3.10 13.86
C THR A 95 19.24 1.82 13.93
N MET A 96 18.72 0.70 13.42
CA MET A 96 19.45 -0.58 13.39
C MET A 96 20.74 -0.46 12.56
N LEU A 97 20.74 0.33 11.48
CA LEU A 97 21.94 0.60 10.70
C LEU A 97 23.01 1.35 11.51
N LYS A 98 22.61 2.34 12.31
CA LYS A 98 23.53 3.11 13.16
C LYS A 98 24.04 2.31 14.38
N LEU A 99 23.22 1.42 14.92
CA LEU A 99 23.55 0.59 16.09
C LEU A 99 24.28 -0.70 15.73
N SER A 100 24.27 -1.08 14.44
CA SER A 100 25.01 -2.24 13.97
C SER A 100 26.49 -2.07 14.33
N PRO A 101 27.14 -3.09 14.91
CA PRO A 101 28.60 -3.12 14.99
C PRO A 101 29.18 -2.85 13.59
N GLN A 102 30.40 -2.31 13.53
CA GLN A 102 31.16 -2.02 12.30
C GLN A 102 31.41 -3.26 11.39
N GLY A 103 30.76 -4.38 11.68
CA GLY A 103 30.80 -5.61 10.91
C GLY A 103 29.79 -5.59 9.75
N GLN A 104 30.26 -6.15 8.63
CA GLN A 104 29.60 -6.41 7.36
C GLN A 104 28.36 -7.33 7.43
N TRP A 105 27.91 -7.66 8.63
CA TRP A 105 27.08 -8.84 8.90
C TRP A 105 25.58 -8.55 8.99
N LEU A 106 25.19 -7.31 9.30
CA LEU A 106 23.79 -7.02 9.58
C LEU A 106 23.06 -6.30 8.43
N TRP A 107 23.73 -5.57 7.52
CA TRP A 107 22.98 -4.68 6.62
C TRP A 107 23.56 -4.42 5.22
N GLU A 108 22.61 -4.08 4.35
CA GLU A 108 22.62 -3.78 2.91
C GLU A 108 23.60 -2.70 2.40
N GLU A 109 24.48 -2.17 3.25
CA GLU A 109 25.48 -1.17 2.85
C GLU A 109 26.40 -1.73 1.75
N GLN A 110 26.58 -3.05 1.77
CA GLN A 110 27.29 -3.82 0.75
C GLN A 110 26.41 -4.34 -0.40
N ILE A 111 25.10 -4.07 -0.42
CA ILE A 111 24.20 -4.32 -1.57
C ILE A 111 23.40 -3.06 -1.88
N PRO A 112 24.06 -2.02 -2.41
CA PRO A 112 23.44 -0.75 -2.74
C PRO A 112 22.33 -0.87 -3.81
N LEU A 113 22.18 -2.03 -4.44
CA LEU A 113 21.18 -2.37 -5.45
C LEU A 113 19.73 -2.34 -4.94
N PHE A 114 19.52 -2.50 -3.64
CA PHE A 114 18.20 -2.45 -2.99
C PHE A 114 17.96 -1.16 -2.20
N VAL A 115 18.88 -0.18 -2.30
CA VAL A 115 18.78 1.10 -1.59
C VAL A 115 17.46 1.79 -1.93
N GLY A 116 16.61 1.90 -0.91
CA GLY A 116 15.24 2.41 -1.02
C GLY A 116 14.17 1.33 -0.87
N ALA A 117 14.32 0.19 -1.57
CA ALA A 117 13.36 -0.90 -1.56
C ALA A 117 13.52 -1.74 -0.28
N GLY A 118 14.76 -2.03 0.12
CA GLY A 118 15.07 -2.74 1.36
C GLY A 118 14.56 -2.03 2.61
N TYR A 119 14.53 -0.69 2.63
CA TYR A 119 13.93 0.08 3.72
C TYR A 119 12.41 -0.07 3.86
N VAL A 120 11.73 -0.49 2.79
CA VAL A 120 10.27 -0.58 2.74
C VAL A 120 9.79 -2.03 2.91
N VAL A 121 10.64 -3.02 2.60
CA VAL A 121 10.30 -4.45 2.73
C VAL A 121 9.83 -4.82 4.15
N PRO A 122 10.52 -4.46 5.26
CA PRO A 122 10.04 -4.81 6.59
C PRO A 122 8.66 -4.20 6.91
N ALA A 123 8.37 -2.99 6.42
CA ALA A 123 7.06 -2.36 6.56
C ALA A 123 5.95 -3.14 5.84
N LEU A 124 6.25 -3.61 4.62
CA LEU A 124 5.35 -4.40 3.80
C LEU A 124 5.03 -5.75 4.47
N ILE A 125 6.05 -6.40 5.04
CA ILE A 125 5.89 -7.63 5.83
C ILE A 125 5.05 -7.35 7.09
N ALA A 126 5.38 -6.31 7.85
CA ALA A 126 4.65 -5.92 9.07
C ALA A 126 3.15 -5.67 8.78
N HIS A 127 2.85 -5.09 7.62
CA HIS A 127 1.49 -4.83 7.20
C HIS A 127 0.70 -6.12 6.96
N ASP A 128 1.31 -7.09 6.27
CA ASP A 128 0.68 -8.39 6.04
C ASP A 128 0.58 -9.23 7.34
N MET A 129 1.54 -9.11 8.27
CA MET A 129 1.40 -9.67 9.62
C MET A 129 0.14 -9.15 10.33
N GLY A 130 -0.21 -7.88 10.08
CA GLY A 130 -1.46 -7.27 10.53
C GLY A 130 -2.74 -7.77 9.88
N ARG A 131 -2.65 -8.48 8.75
CA ARG A 131 -3.81 -8.99 8.01
C ARG A 131 -4.04 -10.48 8.24
N GLN A 132 -2.98 -11.29 8.21
CA GLN A 132 -3.09 -12.75 8.25
C GLN A 132 -2.31 -13.39 9.42
N GLY A 133 -1.72 -12.58 10.29
CA GLY A 133 -0.93 -13.02 11.44
C GLY A 133 0.55 -13.22 11.14
N ILE A 134 1.37 -13.18 12.20
CA ILE A 134 2.83 -13.28 12.12
C ILE A 134 3.25 -14.62 11.52
N LYS A 135 2.84 -15.74 12.11
CA LYS A 135 3.27 -17.09 11.71
C LYS A 135 2.96 -17.39 10.24
N ARG A 136 1.74 -17.06 9.79
CA ARG A 136 1.31 -17.28 8.41
C ARG A 136 2.10 -16.42 7.42
N THR A 137 2.37 -15.16 7.78
CA THR A 137 3.17 -14.26 6.95
C THR A 137 4.61 -14.70 6.83
N THR A 138 5.27 -15.07 7.93
CA THR A 138 6.66 -15.55 7.90
C THR A 138 6.80 -16.79 7.02
N LYS A 139 5.90 -17.78 7.18
CA LYS A 139 5.92 -19.00 6.34
C LYS A 139 5.69 -18.66 4.86
N ALA A 140 4.70 -17.81 4.55
CA ALA A 140 4.40 -17.43 3.17
C ALA A 140 5.54 -16.66 2.50
N VAL A 141 6.17 -15.73 3.22
CA VAL A 141 7.31 -14.94 2.74
C VAL A 141 8.51 -15.85 2.45
N LEU A 142 8.89 -16.72 3.39
CA LEU A 142 10.03 -17.63 3.20
C LEU A 142 9.78 -18.66 2.10
N PHE A 143 8.57 -19.22 2.04
CA PHE A 143 8.19 -20.17 0.98
C PHE A 143 8.27 -19.52 -0.41
N ALA A 144 7.71 -18.31 -0.56
CA ALA A 144 7.78 -17.57 -1.81
C ALA A 144 9.21 -17.19 -2.19
N GLY A 145 10.02 -16.75 -1.21
CA GLY A 145 11.45 -16.48 -1.43
C GLY A 145 12.22 -17.72 -1.89
N GLY A 146 11.94 -18.89 -1.31
CA GLY A 146 12.54 -20.16 -1.71
C GLY A 146 12.16 -20.57 -3.14
N ILE A 147 10.90 -20.38 -3.54
CA ILE A 147 10.46 -20.60 -4.93
C ILE A 147 11.27 -19.73 -5.89
N VAL A 148 11.43 -18.44 -5.57
CA VAL A 148 12.16 -17.49 -6.41
C VAL A 148 13.65 -17.79 -6.47
N ALA A 149 14.24 -18.25 -5.36
CA ALA A 149 15.65 -18.58 -5.29
C ALA A 149 16.02 -19.88 -6.00
N THR A 150 15.07 -20.81 -6.16
CA THR A 150 15.32 -22.12 -6.80
C THR A 150 15.91 -21.98 -8.21
N PRO A 151 15.32 -21.24 -9.16
CA PRO A 151 15.91 -21.09 -10.50
C PRO A 151 17.26 -20.35 -10.46
N ILE A 152 17.46 -19.41 -9.54
CA ILE A 152 18.74 -18.71 -9.36
C ILE A 152 19.82 -19.68 -8.88
N ALA A 153 19.51 -20.49 -7.87
CA ALA A 153 20.40 -21.50 -7.33
C ALA A 153 20.74 -22.58 -8.37
N VAL A 154 19.77 -23.05 -9.14
CA VAL A 154 20.00 -24.00 -10.24
C VAL A 154 20.90 -23.40 -11.30
N ALA A 155 20.67 -22.14 -11.70
CA ALA A 155 21.49 -21.45 -12.70
C ALA A 155 22.95 -21.30 -12.24
N LEU A 156 23.16 -20.98 -10.95
CA LEU A 156 24.49 -20.91 -10.34
C LEU A 156 25.15 -22.29 -10.25
N LEU A 157 24.42 -23.32 -9.80
CA LEU A 157 24.93 -24.69 -9.68
C LEU A 157 25.33 -25.29 -11.03
N LEU A 158 24.60 -24.96 -12.10
CA LEU A 158 24.89 -25.40 -13.46
C LEU A 158 25.94 -24.53 -14.16
N ASN A 159 26.49 -23.50 -13.49
CA ASN A 159 27.46 -22.56 -14.05
C ASN A 159 27.05 -22.02 -15.43
N LEU A 160 25.77 -21.62 -15.57
CA LEU A 160 25.27 -21.11 -16.84
C LEU A 160 26.05 -19.84 -17.25
N PRO A 161 26.43 -19.70 -18.53
CA PRO A 161 27.14 -18.52 -19.01
C PRO A 161 26.28 -17.25 -18.78
N GLY A 162 26.91 -16.15 -18.34
CA GLY A 162 26.21 -14.90 -18.01
C GLY A 162 25.65 -14.80 -16.59
N VAL A 163 25.62 -15.89 -15.81
CA VAL A 163 25.09 -15.90 -14.43
C VAL A 163 26.19 -15.64 -13.40
N ASN A 164 27.34 -16.29 -13.59
CA ASN A 164 28.52 -16.12 -12.71
C ASN A 164 29.41 -14.94 -13.11
N ASP A 165 29.06 -14.24 -14.18
CA ASP A 165 29.76 -13.03 -14.58
C ASP A 165 29.45 -11.97 -13.52
N LEU A 166 30.39 -11.79 -12.58
CA LEU A 166 30.38 -10.70 -11.61
C LEU A 166 30.44 -9.39 -12.40
N ALA A 167 29.27 -8.89 -12.82
CA ALA A 167 29.17 -7.57 -13.41
C ALA A 167 29.41 -6.58 -12.27
N PRO A 168 30.51 -5.80 -12.26
CA PRO A 168 30.61 -4.70 -11.33
C PRO A 168 29.39 -3.82 -11.57
N LEU A 169 28.60 -3.54 -10.53
CA LEU A 169 27.61 -2.48 -10.64
C LEU A 169 28.38 -1.23 -11.05
N SER A 170 28.21 -0.80 -12.30
CA SER A 170 28.67 0.51 -12.73
C SER A 170 28.09 1.49 -11.72
N GLY A 171 28.95 2.37 -11.20
CA GLY A 171 28.66 3.14 -10.01
C GLY A 171 27.31 3.85 -10.06
N PHE A 172 26.86 4.29 -8.90
CA PHE A 172 25.72 5.17 -8.85
C PHE A 172 25.97 6.41 -9.71
N GLY A 173 25.40 6.46 -10.91
CA GLY A 173 25.34 7.65 -11.78
C GLY A 173 24.84 8.89 -11.02
N SER A 174 24.56 9.98 -11.71
CA SER A 174 24.25 11.26 -11.06
C SER A 174 22.95 11.22 -10.23
N MET A 175 23.06 10.87 -8.94
CA MET A 175 21.96 10.95 -7.98
C MET A 175 21.98 12.30 -7.27
N SER A 176 20.80 12.90 -7.11
CA SER A 176 20.63 14.11 -6.31
C SER A 176 20.83 13.87 -4.82
N ILE A 177 20.54 12.66 -4.32
CA ILE A 177 20.63 12.31 -2.90
C ILE A 177 21.70 11.25 -2.72
N VAL A 178 22.66 11.50 -1.82
CA VAL A 178 23.71 10.55 -1.48
C VAL A 178 23.10 9.32 -0.82
N SER A 179 23.61 8.12 -1.15
CA SER A 179 23.02 6.82 -0.72
C SER A 179 22.78 6.71 0.79
N ARG A 180 23.67 7.28 1.62
CA ARG A 180 23.51 7.33 3.09
C ARG A 180 22.25 8.07 3.57
N TRP A 181 21.73 9.00 2.79
CA TRP A 181 20.57 9.83 3.11
C TRP A 181 19.26 9.33 2.50
N VAL A 182 19.31 8.25 1.71
CA VAL A 182 18.13 7.59 1.14
C VAL A 182 17.06 7.21 2.18
N PRO A 183 17.39 6.67 3.38
CA PRO A 183 16.36 6.35 4.38
C PRO A 183 15.52 7.56 4.77
N VAL A 184 16.16 8.72 4.93
CA VAL A 184 15.50 9.99 5.27
C VAL A 184 14.61 10.43 4.12
N ALA A 185 15.10 10.35 2.89
CA ALA A 185 14.30 10.68 1.70
C ALA A 185 13.05 9.79 1.58
N VAL A 186 13.18 8.48 1.83
CA VAL A 186 12.05 7.53 1.79
C VAL A 186 11.05 7.79 2.92
N LEU A 187 11.53 8.12 4.12
CA LEU A 187 10.66 8.51 5.25
C LEU A 187 9.86 9.79 4.90
N LEU A 188 10.55 10.82 4.39
CA LEU A 188 9.92 12.06 3.96
C LEU A 188 8.94 11.82 2.80
N SER A 189 9.28 10.93 1.86
CA SER A 189 8.40 10.52 0.76
C SER A 189 7.14 9.84 1.26
N ALA A 190 7.22 8.97 2.26
CA ALA A 190 6.04 8.33 2.85
C ALA A 190 5.11 9.36 3.50
N ALA A 191 5.69 10.31 4.26
CA ALA A 191 4.94 11.39 4.90
C ALA A 191 4.32 12.34 3.87
N ALA A 192 5.10 12.78 2.87
CA ALA A 192 4.65 13.65 1.79
C ALA A 192 3.56 12.98 0.95
N SER A 193 3.71 11.69 0.61
CA SER A 193 2.70 10.92 -0.12
C SER A 193 1.36 10.89 0.61
N TRP A 194 1.40 10.68 1.93
CA TRP A 194 0.20 10.71 2.77
C TRP A 194 -0.43 12.11 2.81
N ALA A 195 0.36 13.16 3.04
CA ALA A 195 -0.14 14.52 3.13
C ALA A 195 -0.70 15.02 1.78
N VAL A 196 0.00 14.79 0.69
CA VAL A 196 -0.41 15.16 -0.68
C VAL A 196 -1.70 14.43 -1.07
N THR A 197 -1.84 13.15 -0.72
CA THR A 197 -3.09 12.42 -0.94
C THR A 197 -4.23 13.00 -0.10
N THR A 198 -3.99 13.21 1.19
CA THR A 198 -5.05 13.61 2.14
C THR A 198 -5.52 15.04 1.91
N ASN A 199 -4.58 15.94 1.57
CA ASN A 199 -4.86 17.37 1.46
C ASN A 199 -5.35 17.80 0.08
N TYR A 200 -4.91 17.11 -0.98
CA TYR A 200 -5.13 17.50 -2.37
C TYR A 200 -5.74 16.40 -3.25
N GLY A 201 -5.92 15.17 -2.74
CA GLY A 201 -6.42 14.05 -3.53
C GLY A 201 -5.45 13.58 -4.64
N LEU A 202 -4.17 13.93 -4.51
CA LEU A 202 -3.13 13.62 -5.49
C LEU A 202 -2.37 12.34 -5.11
N LYS A 203 -1.66 11.74 -6.07
CA LYS A 203 -0.86 10.53 -5.86
C LYS A 203 0.57 10.77 -6.32
N SER A 204 1.52 10.09 -5.69
CA SER A 204 2.96 10.40 -5.79
C SER A 204 3.82 9.18 -6.16
N GLY A 205 3.25 8.19 -6.85
CA GLY A 205 3.95 6.94 -7.18
C GLY A 205 4.16 6.05 -5.94
N GLY A 206 3.13 5.91 -5.10
CA GLY A 206 3.22 5.20 -3.82
C GLY A 206 4.02 5.95 -2.74
N PHE A 207 4.48 5.20 -1.74
CA PHE A 207 5.19 5.76 -0.57
C PHE A 207 6.65 6.07 -0.83
N VAL A 208 7.23 5.47 -1.87
CA VAL A 208 8.67 5.58 -2.20
C VAL A 208 8.89 6.33 -3.52
N GLY A 209 7.86 6.49 -4.36
CA GLY A 209 7.99 7.08 -5.69
C GLY A 209 8.60 8.49 -5.68
N ALA A 210 8.18 9.35 -4.74
CA ALA A 210 8.74 10.70 -4.64
C ALA A 210 10.22 10.71 -4.23
N ALA A 211 10.65 9.78 -3.36
CA ALA A 211 12.07 9.63 -3.02
C ALA A 211 12.90 9.21 -4.24
N TYR A 212 12.44 8.20 -4.99
CA TYR A 212 13.17 7.72 -6.17
C TYR A 212 13.20 8.72 -7.31
N ILE A 213 12.05 9.34 -7.64
CA ILE A 213 12.02 10.41 -8.64
C ILE A 213 12.90 11.58 -8.19
N GLY A 214 12.89 11.91 -6.89
CA GLY A 214 13.79 12.90 -6.31
C GLY A 214 15.27 12.57 -6.45
N MET A 215 15.67 11.30 -6.30
CA MET A 215 17.05 10.85 -6.53
C MET A 215 17.48 11.04 -7.98
N PHE A 216 16.57 10.84 -8.93
CA PHE A 216 16.82 11.01 -10.36
C PHE A 216 16.73 12.45 -10.85
N MET A 217 16.37 13.43 -10.01
CA MET A 217 16.32 14.84 -10.45
C MET A 217 17.69 15.37 -10.91
N GLY A 218 18.79 14.70 -10.55
CA GLY A 218 20.14 15.00 -11.01
C GLY A 218 20.34 14.68 -12.49
N ASP A 219 19.49 13.81 -13.05
CA ASP A 219 19.42 13.48 -14.46
C ASP A 219 17.95 13.50 -14.96
N PRO A 220 17.47 14.66 -15.47
CA PRO A 220 16.11 14.82 -15.96
C PRO A 220 15.66 13.78 -16.99
N TYR A 221 16.59 13.18 -17.76
CA TYR A 221 16.26 12.13 -18.73
C TYR A 221 15.71 10.88 -18.02
N GLN A 222 16.26 10.51 -16.86
CA GLN A 222 15.80 9.33 -16.11
C GLN A 222 14.38 9.53 -15.58
N VAL A 223 14.06 10.75 -15.13
CA VAL A 223 12.70 11.11 -14.71
C VAL A 223 11.74 11.04 -15.91
N ALA A 224 12.12 11.62 -17.04
CA ALA A 224 11.31 11.60 -18.26
C ALA A 224 11.04 10.18 -18.76
N VAL A 225 12.06 9.32 -18.76
CA VAL A 225 11.94 7.90 -19.13
C VAL A 225 11.00 7.16 -18.16
N ALA A 226 11.15 7.38 -16.85
CA ALA A 226 10.29 6.74 -15.86
C ALA A 226 8.80 7.10 -16.04
N PHE A 227 8.50 8.38 -16.31
CA PHE A 227 7.13 8.81 -16.62
C PHE A 227 6.63 8.28 -17.97
N SER A 228 7.50 8.20 -18.97
CA SER A 228 7.15 7.68 -20.30
C SER A 228 6.79 6.20 -20.22
N VAL A 229 7.63 5.38 -19.56
CA VAL A 229 7.34 3.96 -19.33
C VAL A 229 6.07 3.79 -18.50
N ALA A 230 5.87 4.63 -17.46
CA ALA A 230 4.66 4.60 -16.65
C ALA A 230 3.40 4.87 -17.48
N LEU A 231 3.45 5.88 -18.36
CA LEU A 231 2.33 6.25 -19.22
C LEU A 231 2.03 5.14 -20.24
N VAL A 232 3.06 4.62 -20.91
CA VAL A 232 2.91 3.50 -21.86
C VAL A 232 2.33 2.28 -21.16
N SER A 233 2.83 1.94 -19.96
CA SER A 233 2.34 0.81 -19.17
C SER A 233 0.89 1.01 -18.76
N PHE A 234 0.54 2.21 -18.29
CA PHE A 234 -0.82 2.57 -17.93
C PHE A 234 -1.78 2.42 -19.12
N VAL A 235 -1.43 2.96 -20.28
CA VAL A 235 -2.24 2.87 -21.50
C VAL A 235 -2.36 1.42 -21.94
N PHE A 236 -1.25 0.69 -22.03
CA PHE A 236 -1.24 -0.71 -22.46
C PHE A 236 -2.07 -1.61 -21.55
N VAL A 237 -1.87 -1.54 -20.23
CA VAL A 237 -2.62 -2.37 -19.30
C VAL A 237 -4.11 -2.05 -19.37
N ARG A 238 -4.47 -0.76 -19.44
CA ARG A 238 -5.87 -0.32 -19.44
C ARG A 238 -6.60 -0.61 -20.74
N THR A 239 -5.94 -0.46 -21.89
CA THR A 239 -6.59 -0.60 -23.22
C THR A 239 -6.46 -2.01 -23.79
N VAL A 240 -5.32 -2.67 -23.56
CA VAL A 240 -5.02 -4.00 -24.09
C VAL A 240 -5.31 -5.06 -23.04
N LEU A 241 -4.56 -5.12 -21.92
CA LEU A 241 -4.68 -6.26 -21.00
C LEU A 241 -6.06 -6.36 -20.34
N MET A 242 -6.64 -5.24 -19.93
CA MET A 242 -7.98 -5.24 -19.32
C MET A 242 -9.11 -5.63 -20.29
N ARG A 243 -8.85 -5.63 -21.60
CA ARG A 243 -9.79 -6.17 -22.59
C ARG A 243 -9.87 -7.71 -22.53
N TRP A 244 -8.76 -8.36 -22.20
CA TRP A 244 -8.63 -9.82 -22.21
C TRP A 244 -8.63 -10.44 -20.82
N LEU A 245 -8.19 -9.70 -19.81
CA LEU A 245 -7.97 -10.17 -18.45
C LEU A 245 -8.80 -9.38 -17.45
N ILE A 246 -9.42 -10.08 -16.52
CA ILE A 246 -10.15 -9.48 -15.39
C ILE A 246 -9.13 -9.02 -14.34
N LEU A 247 -8.68 -7.77 -14.48
CA LEU A 247 -7.67 -7.15 -13.62
C LEU A 247 -8.30 -6.16 -12.64
N PHE A 248 -8.44 -6.60 -11.38
CA PHE A 248 -8.88 -5.75 -10.27
C PHE A 248 -7.92 -5.81 -9.08
N GLY A 249 -7.91 -4.75 -8.27
CA GLY A 249 -7.16 -4.70 -7.01
C GLY A 249 -5.68 -5.05 -7.16
N ARG A 250 -5.23 -6.11 -6.50
CA ARG A 250 -3.83 -6.56 -6.51
C ARG A 250 -3.38 -7.09 -7.89
N ARG A 251 -4.27 -7.74 -8.65
CA ARG A 251 -3.95 -8.25 -10.01
C ARG A 251 -3.58 -7.12 -10.94
N LYS A 252 -4.38 -6.05 -10.92
CA LYS A 252 -4.14 -4.85 -11.72
C LYS A 252 -2.83 -4.16 -11.36
N PHE A 253 -2.57 -4.02 -10.06
CA PHE A 253 -1.31 -3.44 -9.59
C PHE A 253 -0.10 -4.25 -10.04
N SER A 254 -0.14 -5.58 -9.93
CA SER A 254 0.94 -6.45 -10.43
C SER A 254 1.08 -6.39 -11.95
N ALA A 255 -0.01 -6.33 -12.71
CA ALA A 255 0.06 -6.17 -14.16
C ALA A 255 0.76 -4.87 -14.56
N MET A 256 0.47 -3.76 -13.86
CA MET A 256 1.17 -2.48 -14.06
C MET A 256 2.66 -2.59 -13.76
N LEU A 257 3.01 -3.19 -12.61
CA LEU A 257 4.41 -3.40 -12.23
C LEU A 257 5.16 -4.29 -13.22
N LEU A 258 4.59 -5.44 -13.60
CA LEU A 258 5.21 -6.37 -14.55
C LEU A 258 5.37 -5.76 -15.94
N THR A 259 4.34 -5.07 -16.45
CA THR A 259 4.41 -4.40 -17.76
C THR A 259 5.50 -3.33 -17.76
N SER A 260 5.53 -2.47 -16.74
CA SER A 260 6.59 -1.46 -16.60
C SER A 260 7.97 -2.08 -16.46
N SER A 261 8.10 -3.15 -15.66
CA SER A 261 9.38 -3.84 -15.48
C SER A 261 9.87 -4.45 -16.78
N LEU A 262 8.98 -5.07 -17.56
CA LEU A 262 9.31 -5.69 -18.85
C LEU A 262 9.72 -4.64 -19.88
N ILE A 263 8.99 -3.52 -19.98
CA ILE A 263 9.34 -2.42 -20.87
C ILE A 263 10.69 -1.82 -20.48
N SER A 264 10.88 -1.48 -19.20
CA SER A 264 12.14 -0.91 -18.71
C SER A 264 13.32 -1.84 -18.93
N TRP A 265 13.16 -3.13 -18.65
CA TRP A 265 14.23 -4.11 -18.81
C TRP A 265 14.59 -4.33 -20.28
N THR A 266 13.59 -4.38 -21.16
CA THR A 266 13.80 -4.42 -22.62
C THR A 266 14.53 -3.17 -23.11
N LEU A 267 14.19 -2.00 -22.56
CA LEU A 267 14.84 -0.72 -22.92
C LEU A 267 16.32 -0.69 -22.53
N LEU A 268 16.69 -1.36 -21.42
CA LEU A 268 18.08 -1.45 -21.00
C LEU A 268 18.91 -2.31 -21.95
N TRP A 269 18.32 -3.36 -22.50
CA TRP A 269 18.98 -4.23 -23.48
C TRP A 269 19.06 -3.60 -24.88
N THR A 270 17.99 -2.93 -25.31
CA THR A 270 17.83 -2.49 -26.70
C THR A 270 17.97 -0.98 -26.90
N GLY A 271 18.12 -0.21 -25.82
CA GLY A 271 18.09 1.26 -25.85
C GLY A 271 19.18 1.89 -26.72
N SER A 272 20.33 1.23 -26.87
CA SER A 272 21.41 1.67 -27.78
C SER A 272 21.03 1.58 -29.26
N GLN A 273 20.06 0.71 -29.61
CA GLN A 273 19.57 0.55 -30.98
C GLN A 273 18.49 1.59 -31.33
N PHE A 274 17.70 2.00 -30.34
CA PHE A 274 16.55 2.89 -30.53
C PHE A 274 16.84 4.36 -30.25
N PHE A 275 17.85 4.67 -29.43
CA PHE A 275 18.17 6.04 -29.04
C PHE A 275 19.57 6.44 -29.44
N SER A 276 19.76 7.74 -29.67
CA SER A 276 21.09 8.33 -29.87
C SER A 276 21.99 8.07 -28.65
N GLY A 277 23.31 7.95 -28.87
CA GLY A 277 24.28 7.69 -27.80
C GLY A 277 24.21 8.65 -26.60
N ARG A 278 23.77 9.91 -26.80
CA ARG A 278 23.52 10.87 -25.72
C ARG A 278 22.38 10.47 -24.80
N VAL A 279 21.29 9.92 -25.35
CA VAL A 279 20.15 9.45 -24.54
C VAL A 279 20.48 8.10 -23.93
N THR A 280 21.16 7.22 -24.67
CA THR A 280 21.59 5.91 -24.17
C THR A 280 22.52 6.03 -22.96
N SER A 281 23.43 7.02 -22.93
CA SER A 281 24.30 7.24 -21.75
C SER A 281 23.55 7.63 -20.48
N HIS A 282 22.33 8.19 -20.61
CA HIS A 282 21.43 8.48 -19.48
C HIS A 282 20.52 7.30 -19.13
N LEU A 283 20.36 6.34 -20.05
CA LEU A 283 19.61 5.10 -19.87
C LEU A 283 20.43 3.97 -19.26
N ASP A 284 21.76 4.09 -19.22
CA ASP A 284 22.66 3.19 -18.49
C ASP A 284 22.46 3.34 -16.96
N LEU A 285 21.31 2.83 -16.49
CA LEU A 285 20.77 2.92 -15.13
C LEU A 285 21.47 1.92 -14.19
N ALA A 286 22.79 1.84 -14.28
CA ALA A 286 23.61 0.98 -13.43
C ALA A 286 23.46 1.29 -11.94
N SER A 287 23.09 2.52 -11.63
CA SER A 287 23.01 3.06 -10.27
C SER A 287 21.94 2.41 -9.41
N LEU A 288 20.82 1.96 -9.96
CA LEU A 288 19.72 1.40 -9.16
C LEU A 288 18.97 0.35 -9.98
N ALA A 289 19.52 -0.84 -10.18
CA ALA A 289 18.96 -1.85 -11.09
C ALA A 289 17.47 -2.19 -10.91
N LEU A 290 16.88 -1.96 -9.72
CA LEU A 290 15.47 -2.19 -9.44
C LEU A 290 14.57 -0.96 -9.66
N THR A 291 15.11 0.25 -9.57
CA THR A 291 14.31 1.47 -9.62
C THR A 291 13.65 1.70 -10.99
N PRO A 292 14.33 1.49 -12.13
CA PRO A 292 13.71 1.53 -13.45
C PRO A 292 12.60 0.50 -13.63
N LEU A 293 12.66 -0.63 -12.94
CA LEU A 293 11.66 -1.69 -13.04
C LEU A 293 10.44 -1.40 -12.16
N PHE A 294 10.67 -0.84 -10.97
CA PHE A 294 9.63 -0.66 -9.95
C PHE A 294 8.89 0.67 -10.06
N VAL A 295 9.61 1.79 -10.19
CA VAL A 295 9.03 3.14 -10.09
C VAL A 295 8.01 3.42 -11.19
N PRO A 296 8.29 3.13 -12.48
CA PRO A 296 7.30 3.38 -13.52
C PRO A 296 6.00 2.60 -13.29
N GLY A 297 6.08 1.38 -12.75
CA GLY A 297 4.89 0.59 -12.46
C GLY A 297 4.09 1.10 -11.25
N LEU A 298 4.77 1.64 -10.23
CA LEU A 298 4.09 2.36 -9.14
C LEU A 298 3.36 3.60 -9.66
N LEU A 299 4.02 4.38 -10.54
CA LEU A 299 3.43 5.55 -11.17
C LEU A 299 2.24 5.14 -12.04
N ALA A 300 2.38 4.14 -12.91
CA ALA A 300 1.32 3.65 -13.79
C ALA A 300 0.07 3.23 -13.01
N ASN A 301 0.25 2.52 -11.90
CA ASN A 301 -0.85 2.16 -11.01
C ASN A 301 -1.51 3.38 -10.35
N ASP A 302 -0.74 4.37 -9.95
CA ASP A 302 -1.30 5.60 -9.39
C ASP A 302 -2.03 6.44 -10.46
N MET A 303 -1.55 6.43 -11.72
CA MET A 303 -2.21 7.11 -12.85
C MET A 303 -3.58 6.51 -13.10
N ASP A 304 -3.70 5.19 -12.99
CA ASP A 304 -4.95 4.48 -13.13
C ASP A 304 -5.93 4.78 -11.98
N ARG A 305 -5.43 4.89 -10.75
CA ARG A 305 -6.28 5.19 -9.59
C ARG A 305 -6.73 6.65 -9.55
N THR A 306 -6.09 7.55 -10.28
CA THR A 306 -6.48 8.96 -10.38
C THR A 306 -6.47 9.44 -11.82
N SER A 307 -5.34 9.97 -12.29
CA SER A 307 -5.09 10.38 -13.68
C SER A 307 -3.60 10.69 -13.84
N PRO A 308 -3.03 10.60 -15.07
CA PRO A 308 -1.64 10.98 -15.34
C PRO A 308 -1.27 12.37 -14.82
N GLN A 309 -2.11 13.38 -15.06
CA GLN A 309 -1.87 14.76 -14.64
C GLN A 309 -1.80 14.91 -13.12
N LYS A 310 -2.72 14.28 -12.39
CA LYS A 310 -2.72 14.30 -10.91
C LYS A 310 -1.51 13.58 -10.31
N VAL A 311 -0.98 12.56 -11.00
CA VAL A 311 0.25 11.89 -10.58
C VAL A 311 1.46 12.77 -10.81
N VAL A 312 1.59 13.40 -11.97
CA VAL A 312 2.68 14.35 -12.24
C VAL A 312 2.68 15.45 -11.18
N LEU A 313 1.53 16.11 -10.94
CA LEU A 313 1.40 17.15 -9.92
C LEU A 313 1.75 16.64 -8.51
N GLY A 314 1.24 15.46 -8.14
CA GLY A 314 1.48 14.87 -6.82
C GLY A 314 2.93 14.45 -6.60
N VAL A 315 3.58 13.90 -7.62
CA VAL A 315 5.02 13.57 -7.61
C VAL A 315 5.85 14.85 -7.57
N SER A 316 5.56 15.85 -8.39
CA SER A 316 6.29 17.13 -8.38
C SER A 316 6.22 17.82 -7.01
N LEU A 317 5.04 17.85 -6.40
CA LEU A 317 4.86 18.44 -5.07
C LEU A 317 5.60 17.64 -3.98
N ALA A 318 5.50 16.31 -4.01
CA ALA A 318 6.13 15.45 -3.02
C ALA A 318 7.66 15.39 -3.19
N ALA A 319 8.17 15.14 -4.39
CA ALA A 319 9.61 15.09 -4.67
C ALA A 319 10.26 16.47 -4.47
N GLY A 320 9.57 17.54 -4.89
CA GLY A 320 9.98 18.92 -4.66
C GLY A 320 10.13 19.25 -3.18
N LEU A 321 9.38 18.61 -2.28
CA LEU A 321 9.59 18.72 -0.84
C LEU A 321 10.75 17.82 -0.38
N VAL A 322 10.70 16.54 -0.76
CA VAL A 322 11.62 15.49 -0.26
C VAL A 322 13.08 15.84 -0.52
N VAL A 323 13.42 16.26 -1.74
CA VAL A 323 14.82 16.53 -2.14
C VAL A 323 15.45 17.67 -1.32
N PRO A 324 14.92 18.91 -1.35
CA PRO A 324 15.53 20.02 -0.64
C PRO A 324 15.44 19.87 0.89
N THR A 325 14.40 19.22 1.43
CA THR A 325 14.37 18.90 2.87
C THR A 325 15.46 17.89 3.24
N THR A 326 15.72 16.88 2.40
CA THR A 326 16.82 15.93 2.63
C THR A 326 18.17 16.64 2.58
N TRP A 327 18.41 17.50 1.59
CA TRP A 327 19.62 18.31 1.51
C TRP A 327 19.79 19.24 2.70
N TRP A 328 18.71 19.81 3.22
CA TRP A 328 18.77 20.68 4.40
C TRP A 328 19.16 19.90 5.64
N ILE A 329 18.55 18.74 5.88
CA ILE A 329 18.91 17.85 6.99
C ILE A 329 20.37 17.41 6.86
N GLN A 330 20.79 17.01 5.66
CA GLN A 330 22.17 16.65 5.38
C GLN A 330 23.14 17.79 5.73
N ALA A 331 22.87 19.00 5.23
CA ALA A 331 23.70 20.16 5.46
C ALA A 331 23.83 20.50 6.96
N LEU A 332 22.74 20.37 7.73
CA LEU A 332 22.75 20.57 9.17
C LEU A 332 23.63 19.54 9.90
N VAL A 333 23.53 18.26 9.53
CA VAL A 333 24.28 17.17 10.18
C VAL A 333 25.75 17.16 9.78
N GLU A 334 26.06 17.48 8.52
CA GLU A 334 27.44 17.49 8.01
C GLU A 334 28.15 18.83 8.22
N GLY A 335 27.50 19.83 8.84
CA GLY A 335 28.07 21.15 9.06
C GLY A 335 28.32 21.95 7.77
N ARG A 336 27.62 21.61 6.68
CA ARG A 336 27.76 22.26 5.36
C ARG A 336 26.75 23.39 5.20
N ARG A 337 27.08 24.36 4.35
CA ARG A 337 26.12 25.42 3.97
C ARG A 337 25.26 24.95 2.81
N LEU A 338 23.94 25.05 2.97
CA LEU A 338 22.98 24.86 1.88
C LEU A 338 22.56 26.23 1.36
N HIS A 339 22.49 26.38 0.04
CA HIS A 339 22.02 27.61 -0.61
C HIS A 339 20.65 28.03 -0.08
N LEU A 340 20.47 29.34 0.16
CA LEU A 340 19.27 29.90 0.79
C LEU A 340 18.00 29.56 -0.01
N GLY A 341 18.09 29.57 -1.34
CA GLY A 341 16.97 29.20 -2.22
C GLY A 341 16.39 27.82 -1.87
N TRP A 342 17.23 26.80 -1.69
CA TRP A 342 16.75 25.45 -1.35
C TRP A 342 16.12 25.35 0.03
N ARG A 343 16.61 26.14 1.01
CA ARG A 343 15.99 26.24 2.34
C ARG A 343 14.60 26.87 2.26
N ILE A 344 14.46 27.96 1.49
CA ILE A 344 13.18 28.62 1.25
C ILE A 344 12.23 27.66 0.53
N THR A 345 12.68 26.98 -0.53
CA THR A 345 11.86 25.99 -1.25
C THR A 345 11.38 24.88 -0.32
N ALA A 346 12.27 24.30 0.50
CA ALA A 346 11.90 23.29 1.48
C ALA A 346 10.86 23.82 2.49
N ALA A 347 11.05 25.01 3.04
CA ALA A 347 10.12 25.60 4.01
C ALA A 347 8.74 25.89 3.39
N VAL A 348 8.71 26.52 2.22
CA VAL A 348 7.47 26.83 1.49
C VAL A 348 6.72 25.55 1.15
N LEU A 349 7.40 24.56 0.57
CA LEU A 349 6.75 23.30 0.21
C LEU A 349 6.32 22.49 1.44
N PHE A 350 7.03 22.60 2.57
CA PHE A 350 6.60 21.98 3.82
C PHE A 350 5.28 22.58 4.30
N VAL A 351 5.13 23.91 4.25
CA VAL A 351 3.89 24.59 4.58
C VAL A 351 2.78 24.26 3.58
N VAL A 352 3.08 24.20 2.29
CA VAL A 352 2.08 23.80 1.27
C VAL A 352 1.62 22.37 1.50
N VAL A 353 2.52 21.43 1.74
CA VAL A 353 2.17 20.01 1.89
C VAL A 353 1.51 19.72 3.24
N PHE A 354 2.00 20.27 4.35
CA PHE A 354 1.55 19.95 5.72
C PHE A 354 0.75 21.07 6.41
N GLY A 355 0.46 22.18 5.75
CA GLY A 355 -0.16 23.36 6.38
C GLY A 355 -1.54 23.11 6.98
N LYS A 356 -2.32 22.14 6.47
CA LYS A 356 -3.59 21.72 7.09
C LYS A 356 -3.34 21.03 8.44
N GLN A 357 -2.37 20.12 8.49
CA GLN A 357 -1.97 19.39 9.70
C GLN A 357 -1.35 20.33 10.74
N LEU A 358 -0.51 21.28 10.31
CA LEU A 358 0.09 22.28 11.19
C LEU A 358 -0.98 23.17 11.83
N ARG A 359 -2.00 23.62 11.07
CA ARG A 359 -3.13 24.38 11.60
C ARG A 359 -3.96 23.57 12.59
N GLN A 360 -4.26 22.31 12.28
CA GLN A 360 -4.98 21.43 13.20
C GLN A 360 -4.20 21.21 14.51
N LEU A 361 -2.89 20.97 14.42
CA LEU A 361 -2.03 20.81 15.58
C LEU A 361 -1.97 22.10 16.40
N GLY A 362 -1.83 23.26 15.75
CA GLY A 362 -1.84 24.57 16.40
C GLY A 362 -3.14 24.83 17.16
N ASN A 363 -4.29 24.57 16.52
CA ASN A 363 -5.59 24.71 17.14
C ASN A 363 -5.75 23.78 18.35
N TYR A 364 -5.29 22.53 18.25
CA TYR A 364 -5.31 21.56 19.36
C TYR A 364 -4.42 21.98 20.53
N LEU A 365 -3.22 22.51 20.25
CA LEU A 365 -2.33 23.02 21.30
C LEU A 365 -2.91 24.27 21.97
N LEU A 366 -3.49 25.19 21.19
CA LEU A 366 -4.15 26.39 21.72
C LEU A 366 -5.38 26.06 22.57
N SER A 367 -6.17 25.05 22.20
CA SER A 367 -7.32 24.63 23.01
C SER A 367 -6.90 24.01 24.34
N ARG A 368 -5.75 23.34 24.41
CA ARG A 368 -5.20 22.85 25.68
C ARG A 368 -4.69 23.95 26.62
N VAL A 369 -4.25 25.08 26.06
CA VAL A 369 -3.82 26.24 26.86
C VAL A 369 -5.02 27.05 27.36
N ARG A 370 -6.07 27.18 26.54
CA ARG A 370 -7.28 27.97 26.89
C ARG A 370 -8.26 27.26 27.83
N THR A 371 -8.26 25.93 27.83
CA THR A 371 -9.10 25.11 28.72
C THR A 371 -8.20 24.06 29.34
N PRO A 372 -7.79 24.22 30.62
CA PRO A 372 -7.16 23.13 31.35
C PRO A 372 -8.12 21.94 31.32
N ALA A 373 -7.60 20.75 31.05
CA ALA A 373 -8.42 19.55 30.92
C ALA A 373 -9.33 19.41 32.14
N GLU A 374 -10.63 19.61 31.94
CA GLU A 374 -11.62 19.13 32.89
C GLU A 374 -11.40 17.62 32.98
N LYS A 375 -11.07 17.13 34.18
CA LYS A 375 -10.93 15.70 34.43
C LYS A 375 -12.28 15.07 34.10
N VAL A 376 -12.40 14.49 32.91
CA VAL A 376 -13.49 13.56 32.62
C VAL A 376 -13.34 12.44 33.66
N PRO A 377 -14.34 12.20 34.53
CA PRO A 377 -14.25 11.15 35.53
C PRO A 377 -13.94 9.82 34.83
N ASP A 378 -13.02 9.04 35.40
CA ASP A 378 -12.49 7.79 34.82
C ASP A 378 -13.59 6.74 34.52
N HIS A 379 -14.79 6.94 35.09
CA HIS A 379 -15.99 6.22 34.77
C HIS A 379 -17.11 7.22 34.51
N PRO A 380 -17.71 7.30 33.30
CA PRO A 380 -19.09 7.72 33.25
C PRO A 380 -19.84 6.75 34.17
N THR A 381 -20.45 7.26 35.25
CA THR A 381 -21.46 6.52 35.97
C THR A 381 -22.61 6.30 35.00
N ILE A 382 -22.49 5.26 34.18
CA ILE A 382 -23.62 4.64 33.52
C ILE A 382 -24.47 4.17 34.70
N PRO A 383 -25.69 4.70 34.90
CA PRO A 383 -26.58 4.13 35.89
C PRO A 383 -26.63 2.64 35.60
N GLU A 384 -26.37 1.79 36.60
CA GLU A 384 -26.53 0.35 36.40
C GLU A 384 -27.90 0.15 35.75
N PRO A 385 -27.97 -0.51 34.57
CA PRO A 385 -29.26 -0.82 34.00
C PRO A 385 -30.01 -1.55 35.10
N VAL A 386 -31.22 -1.08 35.44
CA VAL A 386 -32.11 -1.81 36.33
C VAL A 386 -32.41 -3.11 35.60
N VAL A 387 -31.64 -4.15 35.93
CA VAL A 387 -31.79 -5.47 35.34
C VAL A 387 -33.03 -6.05 35.99
N ASP A 388 -34.15 -6.02 35.26
CA ASP A 388 -35.31 -6.80 35.62
C ASP A 388 -34.98 -8.28 35.35
N GLU A 389 -34.52 -8.97 36.40
CA GLU A 389 -34.18 -10.40 36.35
C GLU A 389 -35.34 -11.25 35.85
N THR A 390 -36.60 -10.81 36.05
CA THR A 390 -37.78 -11.52 35.55
C THR A 390 -37.92 -11.39 34.04
N ALA A 391 -37.57 -10.23 33.47
CA ALA A 391 -37.56 -10.01 32.03
C ALA A 391 -36.45 -10.79 31.32
N ILE A 392 -35.27 -10.92 31.96
CA ILE A 392 -34.18 -11.76 31.43
C ILE A 392 -34.55 -13.24 31.47
N ALA A 393 -35.08 -13.73 32.60
CA ALA A 393 -35.53 -15.13 32.68
C ALA A 393 -36.64 -15.45 31.68
N ALA A 394 -37.55 -14.51 31.43
CA ALA A 394 -38.58 -14.65 30.41
C ALA A 394 -38.01 -14.61 28.97
N ALA A 395 -36.98 -13.81 28.72
CA ALA A 395 -36.29 -13.75 27.43
C ALA A 395 -35.48 -15.01 27.17
N ASP A 396 -34.72 -15.51 28.16
CA ASP A 396 -33.95 -16.75 28.06
C ASP A 396 -34.87 -17.97 27.89
N ALA A 397 -36.01 -18.02 28.60
CA ALA A 397 -37.00 -19.07 28.41
C ALA A 397 -37.63 -19.04 27.01
N ARG A 398 -37.88 -17.84 26.45
CA ARG A 398 -38.35 -17.68 25.06
C ARG A 398 -37.29 -18.08 24.04
N GLU A 399 -36.03 -17.73 24.26
CA GLU A 399 -34.93 -18.10 23.38
C GLU A 399 -34.67 -19.62 23.41
N GLN A 400 -34.72 -20.23 24.60
CA GLN A 400 -34.59 -21.68 24.76
C GLN A 400 -35.75 -22.42 24.06
N ALA A 401 -36.99 -21.96 24.25
CA ALA A 401 -38.15 -22.51 23.56
C ALA A 401 -38.08 -22.34 22.03
N ALA A 402 -37.54 -21.21 21.55
CA ALA A 402 -37.32 -20.98 20.12
C ALA A 402 -36.23 -21.90 19.55
N ARG A 403 -35.13 -22.13 20.30
CA ARG A 403 -34.06 -23.06 19.93
C ARG A 403 -34.53 -24.52 19.92
N ASP A 404 -35.37 -24.90 20.87
CA ASP A 404 -35.97 -26.23 20.92
C ASP A 404 -36.99 -26.43 19.77
N ALA A 405 -37.74 -25.38 19.40
CA ALA A 405 -38.61 -25.39 18.22
C ALA A 405 -37.83 -25.45 16.90
N LEU A 406 -36.64 -24.82 16.83
CA LEU A 406 -35.74 -24.86 15.67
C LEU A 406 -35.05 -26.22 15.46
N ASN A 407 -34.97 -27.06 16.51
CA ASN A 407 -34.40 -28.41 16.42
C ASN A 407 -35.34 -29.44 15.74
N LEU A 408 -36.57 -29.07 15.40
CA LEU A 408 -37.47 -29.88 14.58
C LEU A 408 -37.29 -29.55 13.08
N HIS A 409 -36.36 -30.25 12.42
CA HIS A 409 -36.29 -30.52 10.98
C HIS A 409 -36.79 -29.41 10.00
N ALA A 410 -36.36 -28.16 10.18
CA ALA A 410 -36.87 -26.99 9.45
C ALA A 410 -36.44 -26.84 7.97
N TRP A 411 -35.79 -27.83 7.36
CA TRP A 411 -35.35 -27.76 5.95
C TRP A 411 -35.93 -28.87 5.06
N SER A 412 -37.09 -29.43 5.42
CA SER A 412 -37.94 -30.19 4.50
C SER A 412 -39.35 -29.61 4.48
N THR A 413 -40.03 -29.65 3.34
CA THR A 413 -41.42 -29.18 3.19
C THR A 413 -42.35 -29.78 4.25
N LYS A 414 -42.16 -31.06 4.62
CA LYS A 414 -42.91 -31.72 5.69
C LYS A 414 -42.64 -31.18 7.09
N GLY A 415 -41.44 -30.65 7.34
CA GLY A 415 -41.07 -30.06 8.64
C GLY A 415 -41.72 -28.69 8.86
N LEU A 416 -41.83 -27.89 7.79
CA LEU A 416 -42.52 -26.60 7.84
C LEU A 416 -44.02 -26.77 8.08
N ASP A 417 -44.64 -27.74 7.41
CA ASP A 417 -46.07 -28.04 7.60
C ASP A 417 -46.35 -28.59 9.01
N GLY A 418 -45.45 -29.44 9.52
CA GLY A 418 -45.49 -29.92 10.92
C GLY A 418 -45.38 -28.77 11.93
N TRP A 419 -44.45 -27.84 11.72
CA TRP A 419 -44.29 -26.68 12.57
C TRP A 419 -45.52 -25.75 12.54
N ARG A 420 -46.06 -25.45 11.35
CA ARG A 420 -47.29 -24.65 11.19
C ARG A 420 -48.47 -25.27 11.92
N SER A 421 -48.60 -26.60 11.89
CA SER A 421 -49.67 -27.31 12.59
C SER A 421 -49.52 -27.31 14.12
N ALA A 422 -48.29 -27.27 14.63
CA ALA A 422 -48.03 -27.23 16.07
C ALA A 422 -48.14 -25.82 16.67
N TYR A 423 -47.93 -24.77 15.87
CA TYR A 423 -47.88 -23.38 16.33
C TYR A 423 -48.75 -22.42 15.49
N PRO A 424 -50.07 -22.67 15.36
CA PRO A 424 -50.94 -21.91 14.45
C PRO A 424 -51.01 -20.40 14.77
N ALA A 425 -50.85 -20.02 16.04
CA ALA A 425 -50.88 -18.62 16.46
C ALA A 425 -49.64 -17.81 16.04
N LEU A 426 -48.55 -18.46 15.62
CA LEU A 426 -47.29 -17.80 15.25
C LEU A 426 -47.05 -17.76 13.72
N VAL A 427 -47.93 -18.40 12.94
CA VAL A 427 -47.78 -18.54 11.49
C VAL A 427 -47.88 -17.20 10.79
N ASP A 428 -48.91 -16.41 11.09
CA ASP A 428 -49.17 -15.13 10.41
C ASP A 428 -48.10 -14.06 10.71
N ASP A 429 -47.48 -14.10 11.89
CA ASP A 429 -46.37 -13.21 12.24
C ASP A 429 -45.08 -13.61 11.53
N ALA A 430 -44.80 -14.92 11.44
CA ALA A 430 -43.63 -15.45 10.74
C ALA A 430 -43.69 -15.20 9.23
N GLU A 431 -44.88 -15.33 8.62
CA GLU A 431 -45.09 -15.05 7.19
C GLU A 431 -44.95 -13.56 6.87
N ARG A 432 -45.53 -12.67 7.69
CA ARG A 432 -45.34 -11.22 7.54
C ARG A 432 -43.88 -10.81 7.66
N TRP A 433 -43.16 -11.35 8.64
CA TRP A 433 -41.74 -11.06 8.79
C TRP A 433 -40.95 -11.53 7.55
N LEU A 434 -41.27 -12.70 6.99
CA LEU A 434 -40.61 -13.22 5.80
C LEU A 434 -40.90 -12.37 4.55
N GLU A 435 -42.15 -11.92 4.39
CA GLU A 435 -42.55 -10.99 3.33
C GLU A 435 -41.80 -9.65 3.44
N GLU A 436 -41.63 -9.11 4.64
CA GLU A 436 -40.83 -7.90 4.89
C GLU A 436 -39.35 -8.09 4.53
N GLN A 437 -38.77 -9.28 4.78
CA GLN A 437 -37.37 -9.58 4.42
C GLN A 437 -37.18 -9.81 2.91
N LEU A 438 -38.19 -10.36 2.23
CA LEU A 438 -38.15 -10.65 0.79
C LEU A 438 -38.58 -9.45 -0.07
N ALA A 439 -39.28 -8.48 0.51
CA ALA A 439 -39.59 -7.21 -0.11
C ALA A 439 -38.30 -6.41 -0.33
N VAL A 440 -37.68 -6.60 -1.50
CA VAL A 440 -36.56 -5.77 -1.99
C VAL A 440 -36.99 -4.31 -1.93
N PRO A 441 -36.31 -3.41 -1.19
CA PRO A 441 -36.65 -2.01 -1.20
C PRO A 441 -36.28 -1.44 -2.59
N VAL A 442 -37.30 -1.14 -3.40
CA VAL A 442 -37.14 -0.32 -4.60
C VAL A 442 -36.68 1.06 -4.11
N ARG A 443 -35.39 1.35 -4.29
CA ARG A 443 -34.88 2.71 -4.11
C ARG A 443 -35.62 3.63 -5.08
N ALA A 444 -36.36 4.59 -4.53
CA ALA A 444 -36.85 5.73 -5.30
C ALA A 444 -35.65 6.58 -5.76
N GLU A 445 -35.19 6.33 -6.98
CA GLU A 445 -34.42 7.29 -7.76
C GLU A 445 -35.39 8.21 -8.51
N HIS A 446 -35.07 9.52 -8.49
CA HIS A 446 -35.64 10.61 -9.28
C HIS A 446 -36.98 11.23 -8.84
N ALA A 447 -36.89 12.44 -8.27
CA ALA A 447 -37.38 13.66 -8.94
C ALA A 447 -37.05 14.88 -8.07
N ASN A 448 -36.01 15.61 -8.46
CA ASN A 448 -35.74 16.96 -7.98
C ASN A 448 -35.77 17.85 -9.23
N GLU A 449 -36.96 18.23 -9.66
CA GLU A 449 -37.19 19.31 -10.61
C GLU A 449 -38.27 20.24 -10.03
N PRO A 450 -38.00 21.55 -9.88
CA PRO A 450 -39.02 22.53 -9.55
C PRO A 450 -39.52 23.20 -10.83
N GLY A 451 -40.81 23.07 -11.15
CA GLY A 451 -41.40 23.74 -12.31
C GLY A 451 -42.91 23.59 -12.41
N ALA A 452 -43.63 24.57 -11.84
CA ALA A 452 -44.96 25.06 -12.18
C ALA A 452 -45.92 24.20 -13.05
N HIS A 453 -47.10 23.86 -12.52
CA HIS A 453 -48.36 24.53 -12.85
C HIS A 453 -49.55 23.93 -12.05
N ALA A 454 -50.43 24.81 -11.60
CA ALA A 454 -51.63 24.56 -10.79
C ALA A 454 -52.78 23.91 -11.61
N PRO A 455 -53.82 23.35 -10.95
CA PRO A 455 -54.75 22.41 -11.56
C PRO A 455 -55.97 23.09 -12.22
N GLY A 456 -56.33 22.61 -13.40
CA GLY A 456 -57.63 22.86 -14.03
C GLY A 456 -58.63 21.78 -13.62
N SER A 457 -59.76 22.24 -13.11
CA SER A 457 -60.92 21.47 -12.67
C SER A 457 -61.84 21.03 -13.81
N SER A 458 -62.75 20.11 -13.45
CA SER A 458 -64.05 19.75 -14.06
C SER A 458 -64.08 18.46 -14.91
N VAL A 459 -64.64 17.37 -14.36
CA VAL A 459 -66.05 16.91 -14.41
C VAL A 459 -66.43 16.30 -15.77
N HIS A 460 -66.53 14.97 -15.86
CA HIS A 460 -67.78 14.22 -16.10
C HIS A 460 -67.54 12.70 -16.18
N SER A 461 -68.62 11.98 -15.95
CA SER A 461 -68.76 10.55 -15.66
C SER A 461 -69.03 9.73 -16.96
N PRO A 462 -69.48 8.45 -16.96
CA PRO A 462 -68.73 7.34 -17.56
C PRO A 462 -69.47 6.67 -18.75
N VAL A 463 -68.92 5.53 -19.19
CA VAL A 463 -69.61 4.32 -19.74
C VAL A 463 -69.38 3.97 -21.22
N ALA A 464 -68.98 2.69 -21.38
CA ALA A 464 -69.21 1.70 -22.44
C ALA A 464 -68.41 1.72 -23.76
N GLY A 465 -67.79 0.56 -23.99
CA GLY A 465 -68.15 -0.31 -25.11
C GLY A 465 -67.15 -0.37 -26.26
N HIS A 466 -66.26 -1.35 -26.26
CA HIS A 466 -66.42 -2.62 -27.01
C HIS A 466 -65.24 -3.56 -26.78
#